data_AF-A0A1J0P8D0-F1
#
_entry.id   AF-A0A1J0P8D0-F1
#
_cell.length_a   1.000
_cell.length_b   1.000
_cell.length_c   1.000
_cell.angle_alpha   90.00
_cell.angle_beta   90.00
_cell.angle_gamma   90.00
#
_symmetry.space_group_name_H-M   'P 1'
#
loop_
_entity.id
_entity.type
_entity.pdbx_description
1 polymer ?
#
loop_
_entity_poly.entity_id
_entity_poly.type
_entity_poly.pdbx_seq_one_letter_code
_entity_poly.pdbx_strand_id
1 'polypeptide(L)'
;MNLIEITMAMLVFSLAANTSLQLWSSSARWSQANAEQQEMLRRVDADLLRREHGLRQAALAVVAGVEAEGPEQPAAGCAAAGQWMAEQLQSGAGALPVGVQRQVSATSSGVDGLWLVYRIEPMGLERRRLFTAAAHGLCPSAAATSDLEEGT
;
A
#
# COMPACT_ATOMS: atom_id res chain seq x y z
N MET A 1 -50.07 -44.00 2.84
CA MET A 1 -49.32 -42.81 2.40
C MET A 1 -50.14 -42.14 1.31
N ASN A 2 -50.65 -40.96 1.58
CA ASN A 2 -51.66 -40.31 0.73
C ASN A 2 -50.97 -39.45 -0.34
N LEU A 3 -51.58 -39.29 -1.52
CA LEU A 3 -50.99 -38.53 -2.65
C LEU A 3 -50.68 -37.06 -2.27
N ILE A 4 -51.43 -36.52 -1.33
CA ILE A 4 -51.24 -35.18 -0.73
C ILE A 4 -49.92 -35.09 0.05
N GLU A 5 -49.51 -36.14 0.77
CA GLU A 5 -48.27 -36.14 1.55
C GLU A 5 -47.04 -36.11 0.63
N ILE A 6 -47.09 -36.87 -0.48
CA ILE A 6 -46.01 -36.93 -1.46
C ILE A 6 -45.87 -35.57 -2.18
N THR A 7 -46.99 -34.96 -2.56
CA THR A 7 -46.96 -33.64 -3.23
C THR A 7 -46.47 -32.53 -2.31
N MET A 8 -46.89 -32.51 -1.03
CA MET A 8 -46.34 -31.58 -0.05
C MET A 8 -44.85 -31.79 0.19
N ALA A 9 -44.39 -33.04 0.33
CA ALA A 9 -42.98 -33.34 0.52
C ALA A 9 -42.13 -32.87 -0.66
N MET A 10 -42.58 -33.08 -1.90
CA MET A 10 -41.90 -32.57 -3.09
C MET A 10 -41.85 -31.04 -3.10
N LEU A 11 -42.95 -30.37 -2.76
CA LEU A 11 -43.01 -28.91 -2.77
C LEU A 11 -42.06 -28.30 -1.73
N VAL A 12 -42.05 -28.83 -0.51
CA VAL A 12 -41.11 -28.42 0.54
C VAL A 12 -39.66 -28.68 0.11
N PHE A 13 -39.40 -29.85 -0.46
CA PHE A 13 -38.05 -30.19 -0.94
C PHE A 13 -37.59 -29.26 -2.06
N SER A 14 -38.44 -28.96 -3.04
CA SER A 14 -38.13 -28.04 -4.14
C SER A 14 -37.87 -26.62 -3.63
N LEU A 15 -38.67 -26.13 -2.68
CA LEU A 15 -38.45 -24.81 -2.06
C LEU A 15 -37.12 -24.79 -1.31
N ALA A 16 -36.85 -25.79 -0.47
CA ALA A 16 -35.60 -25.90 0.29
C ALA A 16 -34.38 -25.99 -0.65
N ALA A 17 -34.47 -26.78 -1.72
CA ALA A 17 -33.42 -26.91 -2.73
C ALA A 17 -33.15 -25.57 -3.43
N ASN A 18 -34.19 -24.83 -3.80
CA ASN A 18 -34.04 -23.52 -4.45
C ASN A 18 -33.40 -22.49 -3.50
N THR A 19 -33.85 -22.42 -2.24
CA THR A 19 -33.25 -21.50 -1.25
C THR A 19 -31.79 -21.86 -0.96
N SER A 20 -31.46 -23.15 -0.92
CA SER A 20 -30.08 -23.62 -0.73
C SER A 20 -29.21 -23.18 -1.91
N LEU A 21 -29.65 -23.42 -3.14
CA LEU A 21 -28.91 -23.01 -4.34
C LEU A 21 -28.69 -21.50 -4.41
N GLN A 22 -29.70 -20.70 -4.05
CA GLN A 22 -29.57 -19.25 -3.99
C GLN A 22 -28.52 -18.83 -2.96
N LEU A 23 -28.54 -19.42 -1.77
CA LEU A 23 -27.55 -19.16 -0.72
C LEU A 23 -26.14 -19.52 -1.18
N TRP A 24 -25.94 -20.72 -1.72
CA TRP A 24 -24.62 -21.16 -2.23
C TRP A 24 -24.11 -20.27 -3.35
N SER A 25 -24.97 -19.91 -4.31
CA SER A 25 -24.55 -19.04 -5.42
C SER A 25 -24.21 -17.62 -4.94
N SER A 26 -24.92 -17.09 -3.95
CA SER A 26 -24.61 -15.78 -3.36
C SER A 26 -23.29 -15.81 -2.58
N SER A 27 -23.05 -16.87 -1.81
CA SER A 27 -21.81 -17.11 -1.07
C SER A 27 -20.62 -17.27 -2.01
N ALA A 28 -20.78 -18.03 -3.10
CA ALA A 28 -19.74 -18.22 -4.11
C ALA A 28 -19.32 -16.89 -4.77
N ARG A 29 -20.30 -16.04 -5.15
CA ARG A 29 -20.00 -14.72 -5.73
C ARG A 29 -19.28 -13.81 -4.75
N TRP A 30 -19.71 -13.80 -3.49
CA TRP A 30 -19.07 -12.99 -2.45
C TRP A 30 -17.65 -13.46 -2.17
N SER A 31 -17.43 -14.77 -2.09
CA SER A 31 -16.11 -15.37 -1.92
C SER A 31 -15.16 -15.00 -3.06
N GLN A 32 -15.64 -15.06 -4.31
CA GLN A 32 -14.85 -14.67 -5.47
C GLN A 32 -14.49 -13.17 -5.45
N ALA A 33 -15.47 -12.31 -5.18
CA ALA A 33 -15.22 -10.87 -5.06
C ALA A 33 -14.19 -10.54 -3.97
N ASN A 34 -14.27 -11.22 -2.82
CA ASN A 34 -13.29 -11.05 -1.75
C ASN A 34 -11.90 -11.55 -2.13
N ALA A 35 -11.79 -12.66 -2.87
CA ALA A 35 -10.50 -13.17 -3.34
C ALA A 35 -9.82 -12.16 -4.28
N GLU A 36 -10.57 -11.56 -5.20
CA GLU A 36 -10.09 -10.52 -6.11
C GLU A 36 -9.63 -9.27 -5.35
N GLN A 37 -10.40 -8.84 -4.35
CA GLN A 37 -10.03 -7.72 -3.48
C GLN A 37 -8.75 -8.00 -2.67
N GLN A 38 -8.64 -9.19 -2.08
CA GLN A 38 -7.43 -9.58 -1.32
C GLN A 38 -6.20 -9.63 -2.21
N GLU A 39 -6.32 -10.15 -3.43
CA GLU A 39 -5.22 -10.19 -4.39
C GLU A 39 -4.77 -8.77 -4.80
N MET A 40 -5.72 -7.86 -5.00
CA MET A 40 -5.41 -6.45 -5.27
C MET A 40 -4.62 -5.81 -4.13
N LEU A 41 -5.07 -6.00 -2.88
CA LEU A 41 -4.37 -5.50 -1.70
C LEU A 41 -2.97 -6.10 -1.55
N ARG A 42 -2.80 -7.40 -1.80
CA ARG A 42 -1.49 -8.06 -1.78
C ARG A 42 -0.52 -7.46 -2.78
N ARG A 43 -0.99 -7.13 -3.99
CA ARG A 43 -0.15 -6.50 -5.02
C ARG A 43 0.29 -5.09 -4.64
N VAL A 44 -0.62 -4.29 -4.06
CA VAL A 44 -0.30 -2.96 -3.54
C VAL A 44 0.74 -3.05 -2.42
N ASP A 45 0.57 -3.99 -1.49
CA ASP A 45 1.51 -4.20 -0.38
C ASP A 45 2.88 -4.68 -0.87
N ALA A 46 2.91 -5.57 -1.86
CA ALA A 46 4.14 -6.02 -2.49
C ALA A 46 4.87 -4.87 -3.24
N ASP A 47 4.16 -3.95 -3.90
CA ASP A 47 4.79 -2.76 -4.50
C ASP A 47 5.36 -1.83 -3.44
N LEU A 48 4.60 -1.57 -2.37
CA LEU A 48 5.02 -0.71 -1.27
C LEU A 48 6.28 -1.25 -0.57
N LEU A 49 6.33 -2.56 -0.27
CA LEU A 49 7.51 -3.20 0.33
C LEU A 49 8.71 -3.18 -0.61
N ARG A 50 8.52 -3.38 -1.91
CA ARG A 50 9.60 -3.29 -2.91
C ARG A 50 10.20 -1.89 -2.96
N ARG A 51 9.37 -0.84 -2.92
CA ARG A 51 9.84 0.55 -2.89
C ARG A 51 10.60 0.89 -1.62
N GLU A 52 10.07 0.48 -0.46
CA GLU A 52 10.77 0.66 0.81
C GLU A 52 12.12 -0.03 0.82
N HIS A 53 12.18 -1.26 0.30
CA HIS A 53 13.43 -2.01 0.21
C HIS A 53 14.43 -1.34 -0.74
N GLY A 54 13.99 -0.95 -1.94
CA GLY A 54 14.84 -0.24 -2.91
C GLY A 54 15.35 1.08 -2.37
N LEU A 55 14.49 1.86 -1.69
CA LEU A 55 14.88 3.11 -1.04
C LEU A 55 15.91 2.87 0.06
N ARG A 56 15.73 1.85 0.91
CA ARG A 56 16.72 1.51 1.94
C ARG A 56 18.06 1.11 1.35
N GLN A 57 18.06 0.29 0.30
CA GLN A 57 19.30 -0.11 -0.37
C GLN A 57 20.02 1.10 -0.98
N ALA A 58 19.29 1.95 -1.68
CA ALA A 58 19.83 3.18 -2.26
C ALA A 58 20.38 4.11 -1.17
N ALA A 59 19.65 4.28 -0.06
CA ALA A 59 20.08 5.12 1.06
C ALA A 59 21.35 4.57 1.73
N LEU A 60 21.44 3.25 1.92
CA LEU A 60 22.64 2.61 2.46
C LEU A 60 23.86 2.82 1.55
N ALA A 61 23.69 2.73 0.22
CA ALA A 61 24.78 3.00 -0.72
C ALA A 61 25.27 4.45 -0.63
N VAL A 62 24.35 5.41 -0.54
CA VAL A 62 24.66 6.84 -0.35
C VAL A 62 25.42 7.08 0.95
N VAL A 63 24.95 6.52 2.07
CA VAL A 63 25.58 6.67 3.41
C VAL A 63 26.95 6.00 3.46
N ALA A 64 27.13 4.86 2.80
CA ALA A 64 28.40 4.15 2.73
C ALA A 64 29.44 4.83 1.82
N GLY A 65 29.08 5.92 1.13
CA GLY A 65 29.99 6.60 0.19
C GLY A 65 30.36 5.75 -1.02
N VAL A 66 29.61 4.69 -1.29
CA VAL A 66 29.76 3.91 -2.51
C VAL A 66 29.08 4.71 -3.61
N GLU A 67 29.78 4.97 -4.72
CA GLU A 67 29.19 5.57 -5.92
C GLU A 67 27.99 4.72 -6.34
N ALA A 68 26.79 5.13 -5.90
CA ALA A 68 25.58 4.45 -6.28
C ALA A 68 25.40 4.69 -7.78
N GLU A 69 25.27 3.63 -8.58
CA GLU A 69 24.91 3.68 -10.00
C GLU A 69 23.45 4.17 -10.19
N GLY A 70 23.15 5.37 -9.70
CA GLY A 70 21.84 6.00 -9.67
C GLY A 70 21.94 7.52 -9.76
N PRO A 71 20.81 8.26 -9.78
CA PRO A 71 20.81 9.72 -9.89
C PRO A 71 21.68 10.33 -8.79
N GLU A 72 22.41 11.38 -9.16
CA GLU A 72 23.48 12.04 -8.42
C GLU A 72 23.26 12.01 -6.90
N GLN A 73 24.32 11.66 -6.17
CA GLN A 73 24.35 11.60 -4.71
C GLN A 73 23.71 12.87 -4.13
N PRO A 74 22.80 12.77 -3.14
CA PRO A 74 22.04 13.93 -2.67
C PRO A 74 23.00 15.02 -2.19
N ALA A 75 22.83 16.22 -2.74
CA ALA A 75 23.53 17.41 -2.26
C ALA A 75 23.30 17.60 -0.75
N ALA A 76 24.23 18.25 -0.06
CA ALA A 76 24.16 18.41 1.39
C ALA A 76 22.83 19.09 1.85
N GLY A 77 22.06 18.41 2.72
CA GLY A 77 20.87 18.97 3.39
C GLY A 77 19.61 18.09 3.33
N CYS A 78 18.74 18.20 4.35
CA CYS A 78 17.49 17.41 4.43
C CYS A 78 16.54 17.67 3.26
N ALA A 79 16.47 18.90 2.73
CA ALA A 79 15.63 19.23 1.60
C ALA A 79 16.05 18.51 0.31
N ALA A 80 17.35 18.45 0.03
CA ALA A 80 17.90 17.74 -1.12
C ALA A 80 17.74 16.21 -0.98
N ALA A 81 17.96 15.68 0.24
CA ALA A 81 17.67 14.27 0.54
C ALA A 81 16.18 13.93 0.37
N GLY A 82 15.28 14.86 0.73
CA GLY A 82 13.84 14.73 0.52
C GLY A 82 13.48 14.68 -0.98
N GLN A 83 14.07 15.55 -1.79
CA GLN A 83 13.85 15.55 -3.25
C GLN A 83 14.38 14.26 -3.90
N TRP A 84 15.61 13.85 -3.57
CA TRP A 84 16.17 12.58 -4.03
C TRP A 84 15.29 11.38 -3.62
N MET A 85 14.81 11.35 -2.37
CA MET A 85 13.89 10.30 -1.90
C MET A 85 12.57 10.32 -2.69
N ALA A 86 12.06 11.50 -3.06
CA ALA A 86 10.86 11.61 -3.87
C ALA A 86 11.08 11.02 -5.27
N GLU A 87 12.23 11.29 -5.89
CA GLU A 87 12.63 10.70 -7.15
C GLU A 87 12.74 9.18 -7.03
N GLN A 88 13.42 8.66 -5.99
CA GLN A 88 13.54 7.21 -5.76
C GLN A 88 12.19 6.52 -5.56
N LEU A 89 11.27 7.14 -4.81
CA LEU A 89 9.92 6.60 -4.61
C LEU A 89 9.09 6.63 -5.90
N GLN A 90 9.41 7.52 -6.85
CA GLN A 90 8.79 7.57 -8.17
C GLN A 90 9.47 6.59 -9.15
N SER A 91 10.81 6.49 -9.11
CA SER A 91 11.66 5.65 -9.94
C SER A 91 11.72 4.23 -9.40
N GLY A 92 10.76 3.43 -9.82
CA GLY A 92 10.71 2.02 -9.45
C GLY A 92 9.43 1.38 -9.94
N ALA A 93 9.01 1.75 -11.15
CA ALA A 93 7.69 1.44 -11.67
C ALA A 93 7.55 -0.07 -11.95
N GLY A 94 7.19 -0.85 -10.93
CA GLY A 94 6.40 -2.05 -11.16
C GLY A 94 5.05 -1.64 -11.74
N ALA A 95 4.53 -2.42 -12.69
CA ALA A 95 3.18 -2.23 -13.20
C ALA A 95 2.18 -2.30 -12.04
N LEU A 96 1.45 -1.21 -11.82
CA LEU A 96 0.38 -1.17 -10.82
C LEU A 96 -0.84 -1.94 -11.35
N PRO A 97 -1.63 -2.59 -10.47
CA PRO A 97 -2.90 -3.16 -10.86
C PRO A 97 -3.83 -2.09 -11.44
N VAL A 98 -4.72 -2.49 -12.37
CA VAL A 98 -5.73 -1.59 -12.95
C VAL A 98 -6.61 -1.01 -11.83
N GLY A 99 -6.90 0.30 -11.91
CA GLY A 99 -7.69 1.00 -10.89
C GLY A 99 -6.89 1.40 -9.64
N VAL A 100 -5.58 1.15 -9.61
CA VAL A 100 -4.69 1.64 -8.54
C VAL A 100 -3.89 2.83 -9.05
N GLN A 101 -4.06 3.98 -8.39
CA GLN A 101 -3.25 5.18 -8.63
C GLN A 101 -2.24 5.35 -7.50
N ARG A 102 -1.03 5.77 -7.85
CA ARG A 102 0.04 6.08 -6.92
C ARG A 102 0.38 7.56 -6.99
N GLN A 103 0.45 8.21 -5.85
CA GLN A 103 0.85 9.60 -5.72
C GLN A 103 1.91 9.74 -4.62
N VAL A 104 2.97 10.49 -4.91
CA VAL A 104 3.93 10.95 -3.91
C VAL A 104 3.62 12.42 -3.64
N SER A 105 3.46 12.79 -2.38
CA SER A 105 3.16 14.17 -1.97
C SER A 105 4.00 14.55 -0.76
N ALA A 106 4.49 15.78 -0.72
CA ALA A 106 5.15 16.32 0.46
C ALA A 106 4.12 16.46 1.61
N THR A 107 4.55 16.21 2.84
CA THR A 107 3.70 16.50 4.00
C THR A 107 3.65 18.01 4.25
N SER A 108 2.46 18.52 4.58
CA SER A 108 2.24 19.93 4.88
C SER A 108 2.50 20.30 6.35
N SER A 109 2.86 19.33 7.18
CA SER A 109 2.87 19.42 8.65
C SER A 109 4.18 19.90 9.28
N GLY A 110 5.12 20.44 8.50
CA GLY A 110 6.42 20.92 9.01
C GLY A 110 7.45 19.84 9.38
N VAL A 111 7.10 18.56 9.23
CA VAL A 111 8.06 17.45 9.30
C VAL A 111 8.58 17.21 7.89
N ASP A 112 9.90 17.15 7.65
CA ASP A 112 10.42 16.82 6.32
C ASP A 112 10.12 15.35 5.96
N GLY A 113 9.01 15.15 5.25
CA GLY A 113 8.48 13.83 4.93
C GLY A 113 7.64 13.78 3.67
N LEU A 114 7.59 12.60 3.07
CA LEU A 114 6.85 12.29 1.86
C LEU A 114 5.77 11.25 2.17
N TRP A 115 4.53 11.56 1.79
CA TRP A 115 3.45 10.60 1.74
C TRP A 115 3.47 9.87 0.40
N LEU A 116 3.62 8.55 0.46
CA LEU A 116 3.28 7.66 -0.62
C LEU A 116 1.84 7.20 -0.43
N VAL A 117 0.97 7.56 -1.38
CA VAL A 117 -0.47 7.30 -1.34
C VAL A 117 -0.85 6.39 -2.49
N TYR A 118 -1.50 5.28 -2.17
CA TYR A 118 -2.17 4.41 -3.12
C TYR A 118 -3.68 4.61 -3.01
N ARG A 119 -4.32 5.02 -4.09
CA ARG A 119 -5.78 5.11 -4.20
C ARG A 119 -6.26 3.93 -5.02
N ILE A 120 -7.13 3.12 -4.41
CA ILE A 120 -7.70 1.90 -4.98
C ILE A 120 -9.15 2.21 -5.33
N GLU A 121 -9.38 2.72 -6.54
CA GLU A 121 -10.67 3.22 -7.00
C GLU A 121 -11.78 2.15 -6.93
N PRO A 122 -11.57 0.88 -7.34
CA PRO A 122 -12.61 -0.15 -7.28
C PRO A 122 -13.11 -0.47 -5.86
N MET A 123 -12.31 -0.14 -4.84
CA MET A 123 -12.60 -0.44 -3.44
C MET A 123 -12.93 0.82 -2.63
N GLY A 124 -12.73 2.01 -3.18
CA GLY A 124 -12.84 3.27 -2.43
C GLY A 124 -11.84 3.35 -1.27
N LEU A 125 -10.70 2.66 -1.36
CA LEU A 125 -9.71 2.58 -0.29
C LEU A 125 -8.48 3.43 -0.60
N GLU A 126 -7.92 4.03 0.45
CA GLU A 126 -6.65 4.74 0.40
C GLU A 126 -5.65 4.09 1.36
N ARG A 127 -4.45 3.79 0.86
CA ARG A 127 -3.34 3.32 1.68
C ARG A 127 -2.20 4.32 1.62
N ARG A 128 -1.81 4.84 2.79
CA ARG A 128 -0.79 5.87 2.92
C ARG A 128 0.39 5.34 3.73
N ARG A 129 1.59 5.76 3.34
CA ARG A 129 2.80 5.55 4.15
C ARG A 129 3.68 6.79 4.14
N LEU A 130 4.12 7.18 5.33
CA LEU A 130 5.05 8.29 5.52
C LEU A 130 6.49 7.78 5.39
N PHE A 131 7.29 8.50 4.62
CA PHE A 131 8.72 8.31 4.48
C PHE A 131 9.41 9.60 4.90
N THR A 132 10.46 9.51 5.71
CA THR A 132 11.30 10.67 6.07
C THR A 132 12.75 10.38 5.74
N ALA A 133 13.48 11.41 5.30
CA ALA A 133 14.90 11.27 4.97
C ALA A 133 15.72 10.89 6.21
N ALA A 134 15.37 11.46 7.37
CA ALA A 134 15.99 11.15 8.65
C ALA A 134 15.82 9.67 9.07
N ALA A 135 14.65 9.05 8.82
CA ALA A 135 14.45 7.63 9.13
C ALA A 135 15.33 6.68 8.29
N HIS A 136 15.90 7.18 7.19
CA HIS A 136 16.81 6.45 6.32
C HIS A 136 18.27 6.88 6.51
N GLY A 137 18.57 7.70 7.53
CA GLY A 137 19.93 8.17 7.83
C GLY A 137 20.49 9.16 6.80
N LEU A 138 19.66 9.69 5.89
CA LEU A 138 20.10 10.61 4.85
C LEU A 138 20.29 12.04 5.35
N CYS A 139 19.70 12.37 6.50
CA CYS A 139 19.88 13.67 7.13
C CYS A 139 19.65 13.58 8.65
N PRO A 140 20.15 14.53 9.45
CA PRO A 140 19.94 14.52 10.89
C PRO A 140 18.45 14.65 11.23
N SER A 141 18.01 13.94 12.26
CA SER A 141 16.64 14.05 12.76
C SER A 141 16.42 15.46 13.33
N ALA A 142 15.34 16.14 12.95
CA ALA A 142 14.96 17.44 13.50
C ALA A 142 14.80 17.42 15.04
N ALA A 143 14.51 16.25 15.62
CA ALA A 143 14.45 16.07 17.07
C ALA A 143 15.84 16.10 17.74
N ALA A 144 16.92 15.80 17.01
CA ALA A 144 18.28 15.85 17.54
C ALA A 144 18.87 17.28 17.53
N THR A 145 18.27 18.20 16.77
CA THR A 145 18.73 19.60 16.68
C THR A 145 18.15 20.51 17.76
N SER A 146 17.01 20.17 18.38
CA SER A 146 16.41 20.97 19.46
C SER A 146 17.14 20.84 20.80
N ASP A 147 17.82 19.72 21.05
CA ASP A 147 18.49 19.45 22.34
C ASP A 147 19.86 20.15 22.48
N LEU A 148 20.36 20.79 21.41
CA LEU A 148 21.65 21.47 21.38
C LEU A 148 21.57 22.99 21.61
N GLU A 149 20.37 23.59 21.58
CA GLU A 149 20.18 25.04 21.84
C GLU A 149 19.75 25.38 23.28
N GLU A 150 19.41 24.40 24.13
CA GLU A 150 18.94 24.64 25.51
C GLU A 150 20.05 24.41 26.57
N GLY A 151 21.31 24.52 26.16
CA GLY A 151 22.50 24.26 26.98
C GLY A 151 23.60 25.32 26.85
N THR A 152 23.25 26.59 26.98
CA THR A 152 24.20 27.70 27.21
C THR A 152 23.84 28.48 28.46
#